data_AF-A0A933PEG0-F1
#
_entry.id   AF-A0A933PEG0-F1
#
_cell.length_a   1.000
_cell.length_b   1.000
_cell.length_c   1.000
_cell.angle_alpha   90.00
_cell.angle_beta   90.00
_cell.angle_gamma   90.00
#
_symmetry.space_group_name_H-M   'P 1'
#
loop_
_entity.id
_entity.type
_entity.pdbx_description
1 polymer ?
#
loop_
_entity_poly.entity_id
_entity_poly.type
_entity_poly.pdbx_seq_one_letter_code
_entity_poly.pdbx_strand_id
1 'polypeptide(L)'
;MVARTARRRPARVGARAFAAAAVVAVGASAVVAVATSTSQAALNGNALYVSPTGSAGAAGTASAPTTLASAISKITPGGTIYLRGGTYRLSSTVTIPTGNNGTSSARKELAAYPGETPVLNFSAQSEAASNRGLVLSGNYWHLYGLVVERAGDNGIYVSGSNNVVERTVTRFNRDTGLQIGRAASSTPRSGWPANNLVVTSESHDNKDALGENADGFAAKLTVGPGNVFRSTVAHHNVDDGWDLFAKPDTGPIDPVTIEDSLAYSNGTLSDGTQLANGDRNGFKLGGSKIAVNHVIRRSIAYRNGQHGFTWNSNPGRITVSDNVSIDNTERNFAFDGGVSVFRNDTSCRSTGSTVDKTSGDADASNQFWSGRNGSRCATYTGAMAWSFSGSGQLVVSFGGTPVVTPRPTPTTSSAGPTATSTATSTSTTKPPTTTTTTTKPPTATTTTSTTAGPGGTSLFADDFADGDSSGWTTGGGTWAVGAGALGQSAAGTTAAVAGSAAWTATDVRVTATNKGVAGSGSAVSVLARAQSATSYYALALRDANVVELRKVVDGKSTVLASAPFKAATNKAFALRLVVKGTTLTGSVGGTQVVSATDATVAAGRVGVGTNNATASFDDVTVNVA
;
A
#
# COMPACT_ATOMS: atom_id res chain seq x y z
N MET A 1 22.55 86.50 -20.70
CA MET A 1 22.11 87.29 -19.53
C MET A 1 21.79 86.32 -18.39
N VAL A 2 22.56 86.42 -17.29
CA VAL A 2 22.30 85.97 -15.89
C VAL A 2 22.00 84.47 -15.68
N ALA A 3 22.99 83.59 -15.42
CA ALA A 3 23.66 83.27 -14.13
C ALA A 3 22.73 82.59 -13.09
N ARG A 4 22.93 81.36 -12.59
CA ARG A 4 24.05 80.90 -11.74
C ARG A 4 24.05 79.35 -11.53
N THR A 5 25.22 78.74 -11.75
CA THR A 5 25.92 77.67 -10.99
C THR A 5 25.15 76.56 -10.24
N ALA A 6 25.47 75.29 -10.54
CA ALA A 6 26.16 74.39 -9.59
C ALA A 6 26.57 73.01 -10.19
N ARG A 7 27.90 72.83 -10.23
CA ARG A 7 28.74 71.62 -10.15
C ARG A 7 28.10 70.22 -10.10
N ARG A 8 28.57 69.38 -11.02
CA ARG A 8 28.62 67.91 -10.91
C ARG A 8 29.46 67.49 -9.69
N ARG A 9 28.91 66.60 -8.86
CA ARG A 9 29.62 65.65 -7.98
C ARG A 9 28.90 64.29 -8.06
N PRO A 10 29.64 63.17 -8.04
CA PRO A 10 29.06 61.85 -8.21
C PRO A 10 28.23 61.47 -6.99
N ALA A 11 27.06 60.87 -7.22
CA ALA A 11 26.27 60.24 -6.18
C ALA A 11 27.12 59.13 -5.53
N ARG A 12 27.33 59.25 -4.23
CA ARG A 12 27.86 58.17 -3.39
C ARG A 12 26.91 56.98 -3.51
N VAL A 13 27.35 55.94 -4.21
CA VAL A 13 26.80 54.59 -4.06
C VAL A 13 27.10 54.18 -2.62
N GLY A 14 26.08 54.23 -1.77
CA GLY A 14 26.14 53.59 -0.47
C GLY A 14 26.31 52.10 -0.72
N ALA A 15 27.54 51.60 -0.53
CA ALA A 15 27.83 50.19 -0.45
C ALA A 15 27.04 49.62 0.75
N ARG A 16 25.83 49.11 0.48
CA ARG A 16 25.22 48.14 1.38
C ARG A 16 26.09 46.91 1.27
N ALA A 17 26.83 46.65 2.33
CA ALA A 17 27.51 45.38 2.54
C ALA A 17 26.47 44.26 2.34
N PHE A 18 26.56 43.58 1.21
CA PHE A 18 26.02 42.23 1.11
C PHE A 18 26.81 41.44 2.12
N ALA A 19 26.18 41.15 3.26
CA ALA A 19 26.67 40.11 4.14
C ALA A 19 26.76 38.85 3.27
N ALA A 20 28.00 38.42 3.01
CA ALA A 20 28.28 37.15 2.38
C ALA A 20 27.57 36.10 3.25
N ALA A 21 26.46 35.58 2.75
CA ALA A 21 25.86 34.38 3.30
C ALA A 21 26.97 33.33 3.23
N ALA A 22 27.47 32.92 4.39
CA ALA A 22 28.39 31.83 4.51
C ALA A 22 27.79 30.66 3.72
N VAL A 23 28.44 30.28 2.63
CA VAL A 23 28.19 29.02 1.95
C VAL A 23 28.55 27.96 2.98
N VAL A 24 27.55 27.56 3.78
CA VAL A 24 27.63 26.32 4.53
C VAL A 24 27.68 25.25 3.46
N ALA A 25 28.88 24.73 3.23
CA ALA A 25 29.07 23.52 2.45
C ALA A 25 28.16 22.45 3.07
N VAL A 26 27.01 22.22 2.44
CA VAL A 26 26.14 21.09 2.77
C VAL A 26 26.97 19.86 2.50
N GLY A 27 27.22 19.11 3.58
CA GLY A 27 28.15 18.00 3.62
C GLY A 27 27.88 17.01 2.49
N ALA A 28 28.97 16.46 1.97
CA ALA A 28 28.97 15.34 1.05
C ALA A 28 27.88 14.33 1.41
N SER A 29 27.00 14.04 0.46
CA SER A 29 26.06 12.93 0.56
C SER A 29 26.83 11.68 0.96
N ALA A 30 26.67 11.27 2.21
CA ALA A 30 27.16 9.98 2.65
C ALA A 30 26.38 8.96 1.83
N VAL A 31 27.06 8.31 0.89
CA VAL A 31 26.66 6.98 0.46
C VAL A 31 26.68 6.17 1.74
N VAL A 32 25.52 5.98 2.35
CA VAL A 32 25.40 5.07 3.48
C VAL A 32 25.72 3.70 2.91
N ALA A 33 26.95 3.26 3.11
CA ALA A 33 27.31 1.86 2.99
C ALA A 33 26.43 1.13 4.00
N VAL A 34 25.37 0.50 3.50
CA VAL A 34 24.59 -0.44 4.30
C VAL A 34 25.56 -1.56 4.67
N ALA A 35 26.08 -1.54 5.90
CA ALA A 35 26.74 -2.69 6.46
C ALA A 35 25.67 -3.76 6.65
N THR A 36 25.45 -4.56 5.61
CA THR A 36 24.51 -5.67 5.63
C THR A 36 25.09 -6.81 6.47
N SER A 37 24.68 -6.89 7.74
CA SER A 37 24.60 -8.20 8.41
C SER A 37 23.21 -8.79 8.14
N THR A 38 22.89 -9.00 6.85
CA THR A 38 21.75 -9.85 6.46
C THR A 38 22.25 -11.28 6.48
N SER A 39 21.62 -12.14 7.29
CA SER A 39 21.78 -13.59 7.16
C SER A 39 21.59 -13.95 5.69
N GLN A 40 22.66 -14.46 5.07
CA GLN A 40 22.74 -14.77 3.66
C GLN A 40 21.55 -15.64 3.24
N ALA A 41 20.66 -15.13 2.39
CA ALA A 41 19.72 -15.99 1.70
C ALA A 41 20.55 -17.02 0.91
N ALA A 42 20.26 -18.30 1.06
CA ALA A 42 20.94 -19.35 0.31
C ALA A 42 20.82 -19.05 -1.20
N LEU A 43 21.95 -19.03 -1.91
CA LEU A 43 21.96 -18.78 -3.35
C LEU A 43 21.13 -19.85 -4.07
N ASN A 44 20.27 -19.41 -4.99
CA ASN A 44 19.37 -20.28 -5.73
C ASN A 44 20.15 -21.23 -6.67
N GLY A 45 19.83 -22.53 -6.67
CA GLY A 45 20.43 -23.51 -7.60
C GLY A 45 20.06 -23.28 -9.07
N ASN A 46 18.98 -22.54 -9.35
CA ASN A 46 18.56 -22.07 -10.67
C ASN A 46 18.96 -20.59 -10.86
N ALA A 47 20.25 -20.31 -10.76
CA ALA A 47 20.80 -18.95 -10.87
C ALA A 47 21.52 -18.70 -12.19
N LEU A 48 21.34 -17.49 -12.72
CA LEU A 48 22.16 -16.92 -13.79
C LEU A 48 22.92 -15.71 -13.26
N TYR A 49 24.20 -15.61 -13.60
CA TYR A 49 25.08 -14.53 -13.17
C TYR A 49 25.34 -13.59 -14.33
N VAL A 50 25.21 -12.30 -14.05
CA VAL A 50 25.37 -11.21 -15.01
C VAL A 50 26.42 -10.24 -14.48
N SER A 51 27.33 -9.77 -15.32
CA SER A 51 28.34 -8.77 -14.91
C SER A 51 28.52 -7.68 -15.97
N PRO A 52 29.08 -6.50 -15.62
CA PRO A 52 29.32 -5.43 -16.59
C PRO A 52 30.20 -5.86 -17.79
N THR A 53 31.06 -6.85 -17.61
CA THR A 53 31.96 -7.40 -18.64
C THR A 53 31.53 -8.79 -19.12
N GLY A 54 30.31 -9.23 -18.79
CA GLY A 54 29.78 -10.53 -19.22
C GLY A 54 29.53 -10.56 -20.72
N SER A 55 29.57 -11.76 -21.32
CA SER A 55 29.35 -11.95 -22.75
C SER A 55 28.09 -12.77 -23.03
N ALA A 56 27.37 -12.48 -24.12
CA ALA A 56 26.08 -13.10 -24.40
C ALA A 56 26.17 -14.62 -24.59
N GLY A 57 27.30 -15.09 -25.12
CA GLY A 57 27.61 -16.51 -25.32
C GLY A 57 28.11 -17.25 -24.08
N ALA A 58 28.41 -16.55 -22.97
CA ALA A 58 28.79 -17.19 -21.73
C ALA A 58 27.63 -17.99 -21.10
N ALA A 59 27.98 -19.00 -20.32
CA ALA A 59 27.02 -19.92 -19.69
C ALA A 59 26.11 -19.24 -18.65
N GLY A 60 26.50 -18.08 -18.11
CA GLY A 60 25.77 -17.41 -17.04
C GLY A 60 26.07 -18.02 -15.67
N THR A 61 27.23 -18.65 -15.48
CA THR A 61 27.70 -19.12 -14.17
C THR A 61 28.49 -18.01 -13.47
N ALA A 62 28.77 -18.17 -12.17
CA ALA A 62 29.54 -17.18 -11.41
C ALA A 62 30.94 -16.92 -12.01
N SER A 63 31.59 -17.94 -12.58
CA SER A 63 32.90 -17.85 -13.24
C SER A 63 32.84 -17.44 -14.72
N ALA A 64 31.68 -17.59 -15.36
CA ALA A 64 31.44 -17.19 -16.74
C ALA A 64 30.11 -16.42 -16.87
N PRO A 65 30.03 -15.20 -16.32
CA PRO A 65 28.81 -14.41 -16.29
C PRO A 65 28.39 -13.96 -17.70
N THR A 66 27.08 -13.92 -17.94
CA THR A 66 26.50 -13.50 -19.22
C THR A 66 26.03 -12.04 -19.19
N THR A 67 25.42 -11.56 -20.28
CA THR A 67 24.81 -10.22 -20.33
C THR A 67 23.40 -10.24 -19.73
N LEU A 68 22.92 -9.07 -19.27
CA LEU A 68 21.57 -8.94 -18.71
C LEU A 68 20.47 -9.40 -19.69
N ALA A 69 20.56 -8.98 -20.96
CA ALA A 69 19.61 -9.41 -22.00
C ALA A 69 19.61 -10.93 -22.22
N SER A 70 20.79 -11.56 -22.23
CA SER A 70 20.93 -13.02 -22.37
C SER A 70 20.36 -13.76 -21.16
N ALA A 71 20.55 -13.24 -19.95
CA ALA A 71 19.99 -13.86 -18.75
C ALA A 71 18.46 -13.77 -18.71
N ILE A 72 17.87 -12.62 -19.08
CA ILE A 72 16.41 -12.43 -19.13
C ILE A 72 15.75 -13.41 -20.11
N SER A 73 16.39 -13.71 -21.25
CA SER A 73 15.84 -14.65 -22.22
C SER A 73 15.96 -16.12 -21.81
N LYS A 74 16.93 -16.46 -20.93
CA LYS A 74 17.21 -17.82 -20.49
C LYS A 74 16.52 -18.21 -19.18
N ILE A 75 16.26 -17.27 -18.28
CA ILE A 75 15.80 -17.59 -16.94
C ILE A 75 14.40 -18.23 -16.95
N THR A 76 14.24 -19.30 -16.17
CA THR A 76 12.97 -20.03 -16.02
C THR A 76 12.25 -19.62 -14.73
N PRO A 77 10.92 -19.86 -14.60
CA PRO A 77 10.18 -19.52 -13.38
C PRO A 77 10.85 -20.08 -12.11
N GLY A 78 10.88 -19.29 -11.04
CA GLY A 78 11.58 -19.64 -9.80
C GLY A 78 13.10 -19.46 -9.83
N GLY A 79 13.67 -19.02 -10.95
CA GLY A 79 15.09 -18.72 -11.06
C GLY A 79 15.45 -17.28 -10.66
N THR A 80 16.71 -17.08 -10.32
CA THR A 80 17.27 -15.77 -9.93
C THR A 80 18.38 -15.36 -10.90
N ILE A 81 18.27 -14.15 -11.46
CA ILE A 81 19.36 -13.48 -12.16
C ILE A 81 20.10 -12.61 -11.14
N TYR A 82 21.33 -12.97 -10.80
CA TYR A 82 22.20 -12.17 -9.95
C TYR A 82 23.06 -11.21 -10.79
N LEU A 83 22.92 -9.92 -10.51
CA LEU A 83 23.74 -8.86 -11.09
C LEU A 83 24.92 -8.58 -10.17
N ARG A 84 26.12 -8.79 -10.71
CA ARG A 84 27.36 -8.38 -10.05
C ARG A 84 27.44 -6.86 -9.97
N GLY A 85 28.14 -6.38 -8.96
CA GLY A 85 28.37 -4.96 -8.73
C GLY A 85 29.10 -4.29 -9.88
N GLY A 86 28.86 -2.99 -10.01
CA GLY A 86 29.46 -2.15 -11.04
C GLY A 86 28.45 -1.56 -12.00
N THR A 87 28.97 -0.78 -12.96
CA THR A 87 28.14 0.01 -13.88
C THR A 87 27.92 -0.74 -15.19
N TYR A 88 26.66 -1.05 -15.46
CA TYR A 88 26.18 -1.56 -16.74
C TYR A 88 25.86 -0.37 -17.64
N ARG A 89 26.71 -0.10 -18.62
CA ARG A 89 26.54 1.00 -19.58
C ARG A 89 25.59 0.55 -20.70
N LEU A 90 24.35 0.99 -20.64
CA LEU A 90 23.26 0.56 -21.52
C LEU A 90 22.85 1.72 -22.42
N SER A 91 22.76 1.47 -23.73
CA SER A 91 22.31 2.45 -24.73
C SER A 91 20.88 2.21 -25.21
N SER A 92 20.21 1.19 -24.67
CA SER A 92 18.89 0.75 -25.11
C SER A 92 18.10 0.21 -23.93
N THR A 93 16.78 0.32 -24.01
CA THR A 93 15.86 -0.18 -22.99
C THR A 93 16.08 -1.65 -22.71
N VAL A 94 16.16 -2.00 -21.42
CA VAL A 94 16.12 -3.39 -20.98
C VAL A 94 14.67 -3.76 -20.73
N THR A 95 14.18 -4.78 -21.40
CA THR A 95 12.79 -5.21 -21.30
C THR A 95 12.71 -6.62 -20.75
N ILE A 96 11.94 -6.80 -19.68
CA ILE A 96 11.36 -8.08 -19.28
C ILE A 96 9.99 -8.16 -19.99
N PRO A 97 9.88 -8.89 -21.11
CA PRO A 97 8.74 -8.76 -22.02
C PRO A 97 7.48 -9.43 -21.47
N THR A 98 6.33 -9.01 -22.00
CA THR A 98 5.04 -9.69 -21.77
C THR A 98 5.17 -11.18 -22.09
N GLY A 99 4.62 -12.02 -21.23
CA GLY A 99 4.68 -13.49 -21.38
C GLY A 99 5.95 -14.11 -20.79
N ASN A 100 7.01 -13.34 -20.55
CA ASN A 100 8.13 -13.79 -19.74
C ASN A 100 7.77 -13.68 -18.26
N ASN A 101 6.93 -14.60 -17.78
CA ASN A 101 6.34 -14.55 -16.45
C ASN A 101 7.01 -15.55 -15.50
N GLY A 102 7.04 -15.22 -14.21
CA GLY A 102 7.06 -16.22 -13.15
C GLY A 102 5.65 -16.75 -12.86
N THR A 103 5.49 -17.39 -11.70
CA THR A 103 4.18 -17.73 -11.14
C THR A 103 4.10 -17.26 -9.69
N SER A 104 2.92 -17.33 -9.08
CA SER A 104 2.74 -17.01 -7.65
C SER A 104 3.59 -17.90 -6.72
N SER A 105 3.90 -19.13 -7.13
CA SER A 105 4.76 -20.07 -6.38
C SER A 105 6.21 -20.12 -6.86
N ALA A 106 6.51 -19.53 -8.03
CA ALA A 106 7.82 -19.56 -8.66
C ALA A 106 8.10 -18.21 -9.33
N ARG A 107 8.20 -17.17 -8.51
CA ARG A 107 8.55 -15.80 -8.92
C ARG A 107 9.95 -15.82 -9.56
N LYS A 108 10.15 -15.08 -10.65
CA LYS A 108 11.48 -14.84 -11.20
C LYS A 108 12.12 -13.66 -10.51
N GLU A 109 13.42 -13.69 -10.30
CA GLU A 109 14.12 -12.60 -9.62
C GLU A 109 15.19 -11.97 -10.52
N LEU A 110 15.26 -10.65 -10.49
CA LEU A 110 16.37 -9.85 -10.98
C LEU A 110 16.95 -9.10 -9.78
N ALA A 111 18.03 -9.64 -9.23
CA ALA A 111 18.55 -9.23 -7.93
C ALA A 111 20.00 -8.78 -8.02
N ALA A 112 20.36 -7.76 -7.25
CA ALA A 112 21.76 -7.54 -6.91
C ALA A 112 22.36 -8.80 -6.28
N TYR A 113 23.58 -9.13 -6.67
CA TYR A 113 24.35 -10.13 -5.95
C TYR A 113 24.56 -9.66 -4.50
N PRO A 114 24.43 -10.53 -3.49
CA PRO A 114 24.49 -10.13 -2.09
C PRO A 114 25.75 -9.30 -1.75
N GLY A 115 25.54 -8.12 -1.15
CA GLY A 115 26.60 -7.20 -0.76
C GLY A 115 27.17 -6.35 -1.91
N GLU A 116 26.68 -6.51 -3.13
CA GLU A 116 27.12 -5.75 -4.30
C GLU A 116 26.04 -4.76 -4.77
N THR A 117 26.43 -3.69 -5.45
CA THR A 117 25.51 -2.66 -5.98
C THR A 117 25.64 -2.59 -7.51
N PRO A 118 24.70 -3.21 -8.26
CA PRO A 118 24.63 -3.05 -9.70
C PRO A 118 23.97 -1.71 -10.07
N VAL A 119 24.59 -0.97 -10.97
CA VAL A 119 24.07 0.30 -11.51
C VAL A 119 23.75 0.12 -12.99
N LEU A 120 22.47 0.11 -13.33
CA LEU A 120 22.00 0.17 -14.71
C LEU A 120 22.01 1.64 -15.16
N ASN A 121 23.05 2.03 -15.88
CA ASN A 121 23.27 3.40 -16.32
C ASN A 121 22.92 3.55 -17.79
N PHE A 122 21.92 4.39 -18.06
CA PHE A 122 21.37 4.61 -19.39
C PHE A 122 21.81 5.95 -20.01
N SER A 123 22.91 6.55 -19.55
CA SER A 123 23.37 7.88 -20.00
C SER A 123 23.58 8.01 -21.51
N ALA A 124 23.71 6.91 -22.24
CA ALA A 124 23.81 6.88 -23.70
C ALA A 124 22.44 7.03 -24.40
N GLN A 125 21.31 6.98 -23.69
CA GLN A 125 20.00 7.30 -24.22
C GLN A 125 19.82 8.83 -24.33
N SER A 126 19.25 9.28 -25.45
CA SER A 126 18.69 10.62 -25.58
C SER A 126 17.34 10.71 -24.86
N GLU A 127 16.87 11.92 -24.59
CA GLU A 127 15.53 12.12 -24.03
C GLU A 127 14.49 11.83 -25.11
N ALA A 128 13.60 10.86 -24.86
CA ALA A 128 12.51 10.50 -25.75
C ALA A 128 11.57 9.53 -25.04
N ALA A 129 10.24 9.66 -25.24
CA ALA A 129 9.21 8.83 -24.60
C ALA A 129 9.33 7.29 -24.85
N SER A 130 10.19 6.85 -25.77
CA SER A 130 10.49 5.44 -26.01
C SER A 130 11.73 4.93 -25.25
N ASN A 131 12.54 5.83 -24.70
CA ASN A 131 13.86 5.54 -24.13
C ASN A 131 13.79 5.27 -22.62
N ARG A 132 12.90 4.36 -22.22
CA ARG A 132 12.80 3.89 -20.84
C ARG A 132 14.05 3.11 -20.46
N GLY A 133 14.41 3.11 -19.18
CA GLY A 133 15.54 2.32 -18.67
C GLY A 133 15.19 0.83 -18.62
N LEU A 134 14.49 0.43 -17.57
CA LEU A 134 14.04 -0.95 -17.33
C LEU A 134 12.51 -1.05 -17.44
N VAL A 135 12.03 -1.81 -18.43
CA VAL A 135 10.60 -2.09 -18.60
C VAL A 135 10.27 -3.48 -18.06
N LEU A 136 9.37 -3.53 -17.08
CA LEU A 136 8.84 -4.76 -16.48
C LEU A 136 7.41 -5.03 -16.99
N SER A 137 7.31 -5.72 -18.12
CA SER A 137 6.03 -6.16 -18.70
C SER A 137 5.65 -7.60 -18.33
N GLY A 138 6.61 -8.39 -17.85
CA GLY A 138 6.35 -9.72 -17.29
C GLY A 138 5.59 -9.66 -15.95
N ASN A 139 4.91 -10.74 -15.62
CA ASN A 139 4.21 -10.92 -14.35
C ASN A 139 5.03 -11.78 -13.37
N TYR A 140 4.79 -11.62 -12.08
CA TYR A 140 5.46 -12.38 -11.02
C TYR A 140 6.99 -12.33 -11.12
N TRP A 141 7.50 -11.11 -11.17
CA TRP A 141 8.92 -10.80 -11.01
C TRP A 141 9.21 -10.13 -9.67
N HIS A 142 10.43 -10.30 -9.19
CA HIS A 142 11.03 -9.54 -8.11
C HIS A 142 12.21 -8.75 -8.67
N LEU A 143 12.17 -7.42 -8.63
CA LEU A 143 13.35 -6.58 -8.83
C LEU A 143 13.91 -6.23 -7.45
N TYR A 144 15.18 -6.53 -7.20
CA TYR A 144 15.75 -6.39 -5.87
C TYR A 144 17.13 -5.71 -5.89
N GLY A 145 17.30 -4.61 -5.15
CA GLY A 145 18.63 -4.05 -4.87
C GLY A 145 19.30 -3.31 -6.04
N LEU A 146 18.52 -2.83 -7.01
CA LEU A 146 19.05 -2.24 -8.25
C LEU A 146 19.09 -0.71 -8.21
N VAL A 147 20.15 -0.11 -8.76
CA VAL A 147 20.14 1.32 -9.11
C VAL A 147 19.85 1.45 -10.60
N VAL A 148 18.85 2.25 -10.97
CA VAL A 148 18.52 2.57 -12.36
C VAL A 148 18.62 4.08 -12.55
N GLU A 149 19.53 4.50 -13.42
CA GLU A 149 19.82 5.93 -13.58
C GLU A 149 20.01 6.38 -15.01
N ARG A 150 19.71 7.66 -15.24
CA ARG A 150 19.96 8.38 -16.49
C ARG A 150 19.24 7.81 -17.71
N ALA A 151 18.09 7.17 -17.52
CA ALA A 151 17.22 6.78 -18.62
C ALA A 151 16.75 8.01 -19.41
N GLY A 152 16.53 7.82 -20.71
CA GLY A 152 16.00 8.86 -21.60
C GLY A 152 14.50 9.17 -21.41
N ASP A 153 13.84 8.40 -20.55
CA ASP A 153 12.44 8.50 -20.15
C ASP A 153 12.37 7.96 -18.70
N ASN A 154 11.33 7.20 -18.35
CA ASN A 154 11.22 6.59 -17.03
C ASN A 154 12.42 5.70 -16.69
N GLY A 155 12.86 5.72 -15.43
CA GLY A 155 13.87 4.81 -14.93
C GLY A 155 13.38 3.35 -14.98
N ILE A 156 12.34 3.05 -14.20
CA ILE A 156 11.64 1.77 -14.20
C ILE A 156 10.18 1.98 -14.65
N TYR A 157 9.73 1.23 -15.65
CA TYR A 157 8.34 1.24 -16.09
C TYR A 157 7.70 -0.12 -15.89
N VAL A 158 6.70 -0.21 -15.02
CA VAL A 158 5.99 -1.46 -14.70
C VAL A 158 4.65 -1.51 -15.42
N SER A 159 4.54 -2.42 -16.38
CA SER A 159 3.31 -2.69 -17.12
C SER A 159 2.76 -4.10 -16.92
N GLY A 160 3.50 -4.97 -16.23
CA GLY A 160 3.04 -6.26 -15.76
C GLY A 160 2.32 -6.19 -14.40
N SER A 161 1.88 -7.35 -13.91
CA SER A 161 1.09 -7.52 -12.71
C SER A 161 1.72 -8.53 -11.73
N ASN A 162 1.37 -8.40 -10.45
CA ASN A 162 1.86 -9.26 -9.36
C ASN A 162 3.38 -9.18 -9.16
N ASN A 163 4.00 -8.06 -9.52
CA ASN A 163 5.43 -7.84 -9.37
C ASN A 163 5.79 -7.24 -8.00
N VAL A 164 7.04 -7.41 -7.58
CA VAL A 164 7.62 -6.74 -6.42
C VAL A 164 8.83 -5.97 -6.91
N VAL A 165 8.91 -4.69 -6.57
CA VAL A 165 10.08 -3.85 -6.77
C VAL A 165 10.57 -3.43 -5.39
N GLU A 166 11.72 -3.93 -4.98
CA GLU A 166 12.22 -3.81 -3.61
C GLU A 166 13.66 -3.30 -3.58
N ARG A 167 13.98 -2.40 -2.64
CA ARG A 167 15.35 -1.88 -2.47
C ARG A 167 15.95 -1.32 -3.76
N THR A 168 15.11 -0.67 -4.56
CA THR A 168 15.57 -0.01 -5.80
C THR A 168 15.79 1.48 -5.57
N VAL A 169 16.73 2.03 -6.33
CA VAL A 169 16.97 3.48 -6.41
C VAL A 169 16.79 3.91 -7.86
N THR A 170 15.86 4.82 -8.11
CA THR A 170 15.66 5.45 -9.43
C THR A 170 16.06 6.91 -9.40
N ARG A 171 17.10 7.29 -10.16
CA ARG A 171 17.64 8.65 -10.10
C ARG A 171 18.14 9.22 -11.41
N PHE A 172 18.12 10.55 -11.52
CA PHE A 172 18.67 11.29 -12.67
C PHE A 172 18.05 10.87 -14.02
N ASN A 173 16.87 10.24 -14.01
CA ASN A 173 16.16 9.85 -15.23
C ASN A 173 15.48 11.08 -15.84
N ARG A 174 15.25 11.04 -17.15
CA ARG A 174 14.68 12.17 -17.91
C ARG A 174 13.14 12.17 -17.98
N ASP A 175 12.52 11.39 -17.11
CA ASP A 175 11.09 11.36 -16.79
C ASP A 175 10.97 10.71 -15.40
N THR A 176 9.76 10.36 -14.96
CA THR A 176 9.44 9.75 -13.67
C THR A 176 10.39 8.59 -13.34
N GLY A 177 10.92 8.58 -12.11
CA GLY A 177 11.86 7.55 -11.67
C GLY A 177 11.30 6.13 -11.79
N LEU A 178 10.12 5.88 -11.21
CA LEU A 178 9.38 4.63 -11.37
C LEU A 178 7.90 4.87 -11.63
N GLN A 179 7.40 4.38 -12.77
CA GLN A 179 5.99 4.50 -13.15
C GLN A 179 5.32 3.14 -13.35
N ILE A 180 4.10 3.00 -12.82
CA ILE A 180 3.16 1.91 -13.14
C ILE A 180 2.15 2.43 -14.17
N GLY A 181 2.00 1.73 -15.30
CA GLY A 181 1.04 2.10 -16.35
C GLY A 181 0.92 1.02 -17.43
N ARG A 182 -0.12 1.09 -18.27
CA ARG A 182 -0.37 0.07 -19.31
C ARG A 182 0.82 -0.10 -20.26
N ALA A 183 0.95 -1.30 -20.83
CA ALA A 183 2.03 -1.66 -21.76
C ALA A 183 1.94 -0.90 -23.10
N ALA A 184 0.74 -0.75 -23.65
CA ALA A 184 0.49 -0.08 -24.93
C ALA A 184 -0.82 0.69 -24.91
N SER A 185 -0.99 1.67 -25.80
CA SER A 185 -2.23 2.46 -25.92
C SER A 185 -3.47 1.61 -26.20
N SER A 186 -3.30 0.47 -26.88
CA SER A 186 -4.33 -0.52 -27.18
C SER A 186 -4.62 -1.52 -26.05
N THR A 187 -3.86 -1.49 -24.95
CA THR A 187 -4.08 -2.40 -23.82
C THR A 187 -5.44 -2.11 -23.17
N PRO A 188 -6.38 -3.09 -23.15
CA PRO A 188 -7.69 -2.90 -22.53
C PRO A 188 -7.57 -2.77 -21.01
N ARG A 189 -8.61 -2.24 -20.34
CA ARG A 189 -8.62 -2.05 -18.88
C ARG A 189 -8.27 -3.32 -18.10
N SER A 190 -8.74 -4.48 -18.55
CA SER A 190 -8.45 -5.78 -17.94
C SER A 190 -6.97 -6.19 -17.99
N GLY A 191 -6.19 -5.56 -18.87
CA GLY A 191 -4.74 -5.73 -18.99
C GLY A 191 -3.92 -4.61 -18.33
N TRP A 192 -4.55 -3.68 -17.61
CA TRP A 192 -3.81 -2.67 -16.85
C TRP A 192 -3.03 -3.32 -15.69
N PRO A 193 -1.82 -2.82 -15.37
CA PRO A 193 -0.97 -3.42 -14.33
C PRO A 193 -1.65 -3.39 -12.96
N ALA A 194 -1.63 -4.53 -12.28
CA ALA A 194 -2.35 -4.76 -11.03
C ALA A 194 -1.51 -5.55 -10.01
N ASN A 195 -1.82 -5.39 -8.73
CA ASN A 195 -1.20 -6.13 -7.61
C ASN A 195 0.33 -6.01 -7.55
N ASN A 196 0.90 -4.88 -7.97
CA ASN A 196 2.32 -4.64 -7.83
C ASN A 196 2.64 -4.01 -6.47
N LEU A 197 3.73 -4.45 -5.85
CA LEU A 197 4.25 -3.87 -4.61
C LEU A 197 5.59 -3.18 -4.90
N VAL A 198 5.64 -1.87 -4.70
CA VAL A 198 6.89 -1.10 -4.64
C VAL A 198 7.20 -0.87 -3.17
N VAL A 199 8.33 -1.37 -2.70
CA VAL A 199 8.65 -1.39 -1.27
C VAL A 199 10.10 -1.06 -0.97
N THR A 200 10.38 -0.39 0.14
CA THR A 200 11.76 -0.08 0.59
C THR A 200 12.59 0.56 -0.53
N SER A 201 12.01 1.47 -1.31
CA SER A 201 12.64 2.01 -2.53
C SER A 201 12.70 3.53 -2.51
N GLU A 202 13.69 4.07 -3.21
CA GLU A 202 14.02 5.50 -3.25
C GLU A 202 13.93 6.01 -4.69
N SER A 203 13.38 7.21 -4.87
CA SER A 203 13.35 7.86 -6.17
C SER A 203 13.67 9.35 -6.05
N HIS A 204 14.73 9.80 -6.71
CA HIS A 204 15.22 11.15 -6.52
C HIS A 204 15.91 11.78 -7.73
N ASP A 205 15.90 13.11 -7.80
CA ASP A 205 16.59 13.89 -8.83
C ASP A 205 16.21 13.49 -10.27
N ASN A 206 14.99 12.99 -10.46
CA ASN A 206 14.45 12.76 -11.80
C ASN A 206 13.97 14.08 -12.40
N LYS A 207 14.28 14.30 -13.68
CA LYS A 207 14.13 15.60 -14.32
C LYS A 207 13.98 15.47 -15.84
N ASP A 208 12.78 15.74 -16.34
CA ASP A 208 12.51 15.97 -17.77
C ASP A 208 12.89 17.41 -18.18
N ALA A 209 13.06 17.65 -19.49
CA ALA A 209 13.48 18.96 -19.99
C ALA A 209 12.45 20.07 -19.73
N LEU A 210 11.15 19.73 -19.69
CA LEU A 210 10.07 20.70 -19.46
C LEU A 210 9.83 20.96 -17.98
N GLY A 211 10.18 20.01 -17.12
CA GLY A 211 10.09 20.10 -15.67
C GLY A 211 8.69 19.83 -15.11
N GLU A 212 7.83 19.17 -15.88
CA GLU A 212 6.40 18.98 -15.56
C GLU A 212 6.03 17.49 -15.46
N ASN A 213 6.94 16.56 -15.75
CA ASN A 213 6.58 15.14 -15.90
C ASN A 213 7.37 14.20 -14.99
N ALA A 214 8.59 14.59 -14.58
CA ALA A 214 9.47 13.71 -13.86
C ALA A 214 9.19 13.69 -12.35
N ASP A 215 8.31 12.77 -11.97
CA ASP A 215 7.99 12.45 -10.58
C ASP A 215 9.03 11.51 -9.96
N GLY A 216 8.96 11.34 -8.65
CA GLY A 216 9.61 10.24 -7.96
C GLY A 216 8.96 8.89 -8.32
N PHE A 217 7.70 8.74 -7.93
CA PHE A 217 6.89 7.56 -8.18
C PHE A 217 5.58 7.93 -8.86
N ALA A 218 5.10 7.10 -9.77
CA ALA A 218 3.79 7.28 -10.36
C ALA A 218 3.02 5.97 -10.52
N ALA A 219 1.71 6.04 -10.32
CA ALA A 219 0.76 5.03 -10.71
C ALA A 219 -0.42 5.74 -11.36
N LYS A 220 -0.22 6.13 -12.62
CA LYS A 220 -1.06 7.11 -13.33
C LYS A 220 -1.54 6.64 -14.69
N LEU A 221 -2.53 7.35 -15.21
CA LEU A 221 -3.18 7.20 -16.52
C LEU A 221 -4.00 5.91 -16.69
N THR A 222 -3.40 4.74 -16.45
CA THR A 222 -3.98 3.43 -16.76
C THR A 222 -3.44 2.35 -15.84
N VAL A 223 -4.03 2.24 -14.65
CA VAL A 223 -3.57 1.38 -13.56
C VAL A 223 -4.74 0.55 -13.03
N GLY A 224 -4.49 -0.75 -12.90
CA GLY A 224 -5.42 -1.72 -12.34
C GLY A 224 -5.38 -1.77 -10.81
N PRO A 225 -6.15 -2.66 -10.16
CA PRO A 225 -6.31 -2.64 -8.72
C PRO A 225 -5.09 -3.19 -7.97
N GLY A 226 -5.01 -2.88 -6.68
CA GLY A 226 -4.10 -3.56 -5.74
C GLY A 226 -2.64 -3.13 -5.81
N ASN A 227 -2.33 -2.02 -6.49
CA ASN A 227 -0.98 -1.48 -6.51
C ASN A 227 -0.67 -0.74 -5.21
N VAL A 228 0.50 -1.01 -4.62
CA VAL A 228 0.91 -0.49 -3.31
C VAL A 228 2.32 0.08 -3.36
N PHE A 229 2.50 1.27 -2.79
CA PHE A 229 3.80 1.84 -2.44
C PHE A 229 3.93 1.82 -0.92
N ARG A 230 4.96 1.17 -0.38
CA ARG A 230 5.17 0.98 1.06
C ARG A 230 6.60 1.27 1.46
N SER A 231 6.83 2.05 2.52
CA SER A 231 8.20 2.34 2.96
C SER A 231 9.05 2.85 1.81
N THR A 232 8.52 3.81 1.07
CA THR A 232 9.16 4.40 -0.11
C THR A 232 9.49 5.86 0.14
N VAL A 233 10.55 6.36 -0.49
CA VAL A 233 11.04 7.72 -0.31
C VAL A 233 11.17 8.40 -1.66
N ALA A 234 10.46 9.51 -1.87
CA ALA A 234 10.60 10.35 -3.06
C ALA A 234 11.08 11.74 -2.68
N HIS A 235 12.16 12.20 -3.29
CA HIS A 235 12.67 13.52 -2.98
C HIS A 235 13.43 14.19 -4.11
N HIS A 236 13.42 15.52 -4.10
CA HIS A 236 14.16 16.31 -5.06
C HIS A 236 13.87 15.94 -6.53
N ASN A 237 12.70 15.41 -6.83
CA ASN A 237 12.24 15.24 -8.20
C ASN A 237 11.75 16.59 -8.73
N VAL A 238 11.81 16.83 -10.05
CA VAL A 238 11.51 18.16 -10.59
C VAL A 238 10.02 18.50 -10.52
N ASP A 239 9.15 17.50 -10.64
CA ASP A 239 7.71 17.64 -10.49
C ASP A 239 7.26 17.13 -9.11
N ASP A 240 6.54 16.01 -8.99
CA ASP A 240 6.05 15.54 -7.69
C ASP A 240 6.88 14.43 -7.04
N GLY A 241 6.65 14.18 -5.76
CA GLY A 241 7.06 12.95 -5.11
C GLY A 241 6.26 11.75 -5.62
N TRP A 242 4.93 11.86 -5.59
CA TRP A 242 3.99 10.87 -6.10
C TRP A 242 2.96 11.51 -7.02
N ASP A 243 2.68 10.87 -8.17
CA ASP A 243 1.59 11.23 -9.08
C ASP A 243 0.64 10.05 -9.37
N LEU A 244 -0.64 10.22 -9.00
CA LEU A 244 -1.74 9.30 -9.27
C LEU A 244 -2.72 9.83 -10.34
N PHE A 245 -2.28 10.72 -11.22
CA PHE A 245 -3.12 11.41 -12.20
C PHE A 245 -3.97 10.45 -13.05
N ALA A 246 -5.26 10.77 -13.16
CA ALA A 246 -6.18 10.16 -14.11
C ALA A 246 -6.54 11.20 -15.18
N LYS A 247 -6.87 10.76 -16.39
CA LYS A 247 -7.23 11.68 -17.47
C LYS A 247 -8.54 11.28 -18.16
N PRO A 248 -9.28 12.23 -18.73
CA PRO A 248 -10.58 11.95 -19.35
C PRO A 248 -10.51 10.86 -20.44
N ASP A 249 -9.47 10.88 -21.26
CA ASP A 249 -9.30 9.94 -22.38
C ASP A 249 -9.28 8.46 -21.96
N THR A 250 -8.77 8.17 -20.76
CA THR A 250 -8.64 6.79 -20.24
C THR A 250 -9.60 6.51 -19.09
N GLY A 251 -10.22 7.55 -18.53
CA GLY A 251 -11.15 7.45 -17.41
C GLY A 251 -10.46 7.15 -16.08
N PRO A 252 -11.22 6.67 -15.07
CA PRO A 252 -10.69 6.40 -13.73
C PRO A 252 -9.66 5.28 -13.75
N ILE A 253 -8.57 5.43 -13.00
CA ILE A 253 -7.72 4.30 -12.60
C ILE A 253 -8.33 3.59 -11.39
N ASP A 254 -7.90 2.37 -11.09
CA ASP A 254 -8.30 1.71 -9.85
C ASP A 254 -7.52 2.25 -8.64
N PRO A 255 -8.05 2.12 -7.41
CA PRO A 255 -7.40 2.62 -6.21
C PRO A 255 -5.96 2.14 -6.02
N VAL A 256 -5.14 3.05 -5.51
CA VAL A 256 -3.73 2.86 -5.17
C VAL A 256 -3.57 3.12 -3.67
N THR A 257 -2.76 2.31 -3.01
CA THR A 257 -2.39 2.52 -1.60
C THR A 257 -0.96 3.05 -1.49
N ILE A 258 -0.78 4.16 -0.79
CA ILE A 258 0.52 4.69 -0.40
C ILE A 258 0.60 4.64 1.12
N GLU A 259 1.65 4.00 1.65
CA GLU A 259 1.79 3.86 3.09
C GLU A 259 3.23 3.90 3.60
N ASP A 260 3.39 4.34 4.84
CA ASP A 260 4.68 4.32 5.53
C ASP A 260 5.79 5.04 4.73
N SER A 261 5.45 6.09 3.98
CA SER A 261 6.31 6.67 2.94
C SER A 261 6.65 8.14 3.19
N LEU A 262 7.70 8.65 2.55
CA LEU A 262 8.21 10.02 2.74
C LEU A 262 8.36 10.76 1.41
N ALA A 263 7.72 11.91 1.30
CA ALA A 263 7.89 12.88 0.22
C ALA A 263 8.58 14.15 0.75
N TYR A 264 9.75 14.51 0.25
CA TYR A 264 10.39 15.76 0.69
C TYR A 264 11.13 16.51 -0.41
N SER A 265 11.07 17.84 -0.35
CA SER A 265 11.85 18.71 -1.24
C SER A 265 11.63 18.48 -2.73
N ASN A 266 10.53 17.84 -3.13
CA ASN A 266 10.15 17.74 -4.54
C ASN A 266 9.86 19.13 -5.09
N GLY A 267 10.19 19.34 -6.36
CA GLY A 267 10.25 20.63 -7.03
C GLY A 267 11.56 21.38 -6.97
N THR A 268 12.55 20.84 -6.24
CA THR A 268 13.91 21.38 -6.21
C THR A 268 14.87 20.20 -6.28
N LEU A 269 15.72 20.14 -7.28
CA LEU A 269 16.75 19.12 -7.36
C LEU A 269 17.75 19.28 -6.20
N SER A 270 18.49 18.23 -5.88
CA SER A 270 19.47 18.22 -4.79
C SER A 270 20.61 19.23 -5.00
N ASP A 271 20.86 19.63 -6.25
CA ASP A 271 21.81 20.70 -6.62
C ASP A 271 21.23 22.12 -6.50
N GLY A 272 19.97 22.25 -6.07
CA GLY A 272 19.24 23.51 -5.93
C GLY A 272 18.51 23.97 -7.20
N THR A 273 18.61 23.22 -8.30
CA THR A 273 17.89 23.56 -9.55
C THR A 273 16.38 23.48 -9.34
N GLN A 274 15.67 24.50 -9.80
CA GLN A 274 14.20 24.51 -9.90
C GLN A 274 13.82 24.84 -11.34
N LEU A 275 12.80 24.14 -11.85
CA LEU A 275 12.17 24.50 -13.12
C LEU A 275 10.81 25.16 -12.86
N ALA A 276 10.36 25.99 -13.80
CA ALA A 276 9.19 26.83 -13.61
C ALA A 276 7.85 26.08 -13.66
N ASN A 277 7.81 24.94 -14.37
CA ASN A 277 6.55 24.28 -14.74
C ASN A 277 6.14 23.14 -13.81
N GLY A 278 7.00 22.71 -12.88
CA GLY A 278 6.64 21.63 -11.96
C GLY A 278 5.50 22.07 -11.04
N ASP A 279 4.59 21.15 -10.76
CA ASP A 279 3.55 21.29 -9.73
C ASP A 279 4.18 21.19 -8.33
N ARG A 280 5.15 20.28 -8.13
CA ARG A 280 6.03 20.27 -6.93
C ARG A 280 5.37 19.77 -5.65
N ASN A 281 4.42 18.85 -5.77
CA ASN A 281 3.72 18.27 -4.63
C ASN A 281 4.52 17.14 -3.97
N GLY A 282 4.22 16.88 -2.70
CA GLY A 282 4.63 15.64 -2.05
C GLY A 282 3.85 14.45 -2.62
N PHE A 283 2.52 14.48 -2.44
CA PHE A 283 1.60 13.45 -2.88
C PHE A 283 0.44 14.06 -3.69
N LYS A 284 0.43 13.85 -5.01
CA LYS A 284 -0.64 14.22 -5.95
C LYS A 284 -1.62 13.05 -6.10
N LEU A 285 -2.78 13.12 -5.43
CA LEU A 285 -3.69 11.98 -5.23
C LEU A 285 -4.84 11.91 -6.25
N GLY A 286 -4.52 12.21 -7.51
CA GLY A 286 -5.38 12.01 -8.68
C GLY A 286 -5.98 13.29 -9.24
N GLY A 287 -6.35 13.31 -10.52
CA GLY A 287 -6.87 14.55 -11.14
C GLY A 287 -7.74 14.39 -12.38
N SER A 288 -8.11 15.53 -12.97
CA SER A 288 -9.15 15.69 -14.02
C SER A 288 -10.60 15.57 -13.56
N LYS A 289 -10.93 15.86 -12.29
CA LYS A 289 -12.29 15.69 -11.74
C LYS A 289 -12.83 14.25 -11.83
N ILE A 290 -11.93 13.27 -11.86
CA ILE A 290 -12.27 11.85 -11.94
C ILE A 290 -12.19 11.24 -10.54
N ALA A 291 -13.30 10.66 -10.09
CA ALA A 291 -13.41 10.08 -8.75
C ALA A 291 -12.62 8.77 -8.65
N VAL A 292 -11.65 8.71 -7.76
CA VAL A 292 -10.91 7.48 -7.39
C VAL A 292 -10.66 7.47 -5.88
N ASN A 293 -11.01 6.37 -5.22
CA ASN A 293 -10.93 6.25 -3.76
C ASN A 293 -9.56 5.70 -3.34
N HIS A 294 -8.50 6.50 -3.53
CA HIS A 294 -7.15 6.12 -3.09
C HIS A 294 -7.04 6.00 -1.56
N VAL A 295 -5.96 5.37 -1.09
CA VAL A 295 -5.62 5.28 0.33
C VAL A 295 -4.22 5.84 0.53
N ILE A 296 -4.08 6.82 1.43
CA ILE A 296 -2.79 7.31 1.88
C ILE A 296 -2.74 7.34 3.39
N ARG A 297 -1.76 6.63 3.96
CA ARG A 297 -1.65 6.52 5.41
C ARG A 297 -0.24 6.48 5.94
N ARG A 298 -0.04 6.92 7.18
CA ARG A 298 1.26 6.84 7.87
C ARG A 298 2.41 7.39 7.03
N SER A 299 2.16 8.45 6.26
CA SER A 299 3.13 9.02 5.34
C SER A 299 3.49 10.45 5.74
N ILE A 300 4.69 10.89 5.37
CA ILE A 300 5.24 12.19 5.75
C ILE A 300 5.49 13.02 4.49
N ALA A 301 4.98 14.25 4.46
CA ALA A 301 5.31 15.26 3.46
C ALA A 301 6.09 16.41 4.10
N TYR A 302 7.32 16.68 3.66
CA TYR A 302 8.20 17.66 4.26
C TYR A 302 8.80 18.62 3.24
N ARG A 303 8.48 19.91 3.34
CA ARG A 303 9.11 20.98 2.53
C ARG A 303 9.11 20.72 1.02
N ASN A 304 8.01 20.21 0.48
CA ASN A 304 7.83 20.15 -0.97
C ASN A 304 7.56 21.56 -1.53
N GLY A 305 7.86 21.75 -2.81
CA GLY A 305 7.80 23.04 -3.50
C GLY A 305 6.41 23.62 -3.66
N GLN A 306 5.35 22.84 -3.43
CA GLN A 306 3.97 23.31 -3.38
C GLN A 306 3.17 22.65 -2.23
N HIS A 307 2.38 21.60 -2.50
CA HIS A 307 1.55 20.98 -1.47
C HIS A 307 2.20 19.75 -0.86
N GLY A 308 1.90 19.46 0.40
CA GLY A 308 2.27 18.19 1.02
C GLY A 308 1.41 17.05 0.47
N PHE A 309 0.12 17.12 0.75
CA PHE A 309 -0.90 16.20 0.25
C PHE A 309 -1.93 17.01 -0.55
N THR A 310 -2.18 16.66 -1.80
CA THR A 310 -3.20 17.33 -2.62
C THR A 310 -4.17 16.33 -3.22
N TRP A 311 -5.46 16.68 -3.18
CA TRP A 311 -6.50 15.94 -3.90
C TRP A 311 -6.37 16.06 -5.42
N ASN A 312 -5.64 17.07 -5.91
CA ASN A 312 -5.45 17.43 -7.32
C ASN A 312 -6.69 17.29 -8.21
N SER A 313 -7.86 17.69 -7.69
CA SER A 313 -9.18 17.60 -8.32
C SER A 313 -9.90 16.25 -8.30
N ASN A 314 -9.41 15.22 -7.62
CA ASN A 314 -10.12 13.94 -7.46
C ASN A 314 -11.31 14.04 -6.48
N PRO A 315 -12.59 14.03 -6.93
CA PRO A 315 -13.74 14.20 -6.04
C PRO A 315 -14.08 12.95 -5.22
N GLY A 316 -13.31 11.86 -5.36
CA GLY A 316 -13.55 10.59 -4.69
C GLY A 316 -13.38 10.63 -3.17
N ARG A 317 -13.74 9.52 -2.53
CA ARG A 317 -13.58 9.29 -1.10
C ARG A 317 -12.17 8.77 -0.82
N ILE A 318 -11.16 9.63 -0.95
CA ILE A 318 -9.78 9.29 -0.59
C ILE A 318 -9.72 9.06 0.92
N THR A 319 -9.11 7.96 1.35
CA THR A 319 -8.84 7.72 2.77
C THR A 319 -7.48 8.30 3.12
N VAL A 320 -7.47 9.34 3.95
CA VAL A 320 -6.28 10.06 4.40
C VAL A 320 -6.17 9.83 5.91
N SER A 321 -5.15 9.10 6.36
CA SER A 321 -5.01 8.87 7.80
C SER A 321 -3.59 8.79 8.33
N ASP A 322 -3.40 9.21 9.58
CA ASP A 322 -2.13 9.07 10.30
C ASP A 322 -0.94 9.73 9.57
N ASN A 323 -1.20 10.72 8.71
CA ASN A 323 -0.16 11.38 7.95
C ASN A 323 0.40 12.59 8.70
N VAL A 324 1.61 12.99 8.34
CA VAL A 324 2.29 14.16 8.87
C VAL A 324 2.71 15.06 7.72
N SER A 325 2.30 16.32 7.74
CA SER A 325 2.65 17.29 6.71
C SER A 325 3.28 18.52 7.35
N ILE A 326 4.49 18.87 6.94
CA ILE A 326 5.32 19.88 7.60
C ILE A 326 5.94 20.82 6.56
N ASP A 327 5.70 22.12 6.74
CA ASP A 327 6.37 23.20 6.01
C ASP A 327 6.38 23.07 4.47
N ASN A 328 5.36 22.49 3.87
CA ASN A 328 5.23 22.50 2.41
C ASN A 328 4.89 23.91 1.93
N THR A 329 5.50 24.35 0.82
CA THR A 329 5.56 25.77 0.44
C THR A 329 4.18 26.45 0.42
N GLU A 330 3.19 25.82 -0.21
CA GLU A 330 1.83 26.37 -0.28
C GLU A 330 0.90 25.80 0.78
N ARG A 331 0.56 24.50 0.77
CA ARG A 331 -0.32 23.90 1.80
C ARG A 331 0.21 22.57 2.28
N ASN A 332 -0.02 22.26 3.54
CA ASN A 332 0.28 20.94 4.04
C ASN A 332 -0.78 19.92 3.57
N PHE A 333 -2.06 20.31 3.64
CA PHE A 333 -3.18 19.58 3.06
C PHE A 333 -4.00 20.50 2.15
N ALA A 334 -4.12 20.12 0.88
CA ALA A 334 -4.88 20.83 -0.14
C ALA A 334 -5.99 19.92 -0.70
N PHE A 335 -7.14 19.89 -0.03
CA PHE A 335 -8.34 19.17 -0.48
C PHE A 335 -9.50 20.16 -0.61
N ASP A 336 -9.51 20.91 -1.71
CA ASP A 336 -10.47 22.00 -1.97
C ASP A 336 -11.87 21.51 -2.35
N GLY A 337 -12.04 20.21 -2.61
CA GLY A 337 -13.31 19.58 -2.97
C GLY A 337 -13.29 18.07 -2.78
N GLY A 338 -14.37 17.41 -3.19
CA GLY A 338 -14.55 15.97 -3.02
C GLY A 338 -15.08 15.57 -1.64
N VAL A 339 -15.11 14.25 -1.40
CA VAL A 339 -15.70 13.64 -0.20
C VAL A 339 -14.68 12.77 0.56
N SER A 340 -13.43 13.23 0.63
CA SER A 340 -12.33 12.49 1.29
C SER A 340 -12.59 12.32 2.79
N VAL A 341 -11.96 11.33 3.41
CA VAL A 341 -12.07 11.04 4.84
C VAL A 341 -10.72 11.19 5.51
N PHE A 342 -10.69 11.93 6.61
CA PHE A 342 -9.47 12.33 7.32
C PHE A 342 -9.49 11.84 8.75
N ARG A 343 -8.43 11.13 9.17
CA ARG A 343 -8.30 10.61 10.54
C ARG A 343 -6.86 10.75 11.03
N ASN A 344 -6.70 11.30 12.22
CA ASN A 344 -5.44 11.35 12.94
C ASN A 344 -4.28 12.06 12.19
N ASP A 345 -4.57 12.84 11.16
CA ASP A 345 -3.55 13.58 10.40
C ASP A 345 -2.98 14.74 11.22
N THR A 346 -1.73 15.09 10.98
CA THR A 346 -1.03 16.16 11.69
C THR A 346 -0.39 17.13 10.70
N SER A 347 -0.69 18.42 10.85
CA SER A 347 -0.14 19.50 10.03
C SER A 347 0.64 20.47 10.91
N CYS A 348 1.90 20.70 10.55
CA CYS A 348 2.80 21.57 11.31
C CYS A 348 3.43 22.64 10.43
N ARG A 349 3.50 23.86 10.98
CA ARG A 349 4.10 25.02 10.34
C ARG A 349 5.11 25.68 11.26
N SER A 350 6.31 25.92 10.76
CA SER A 350 7.29 26.86 11.33
C SER A 350 7.08 28.26 10.77
N THR A 351 6.70 28.36 9.50
CA THR A 351 6.44 29.60 8.76
C THR A 351 5.31 29.40 7.74
N GLY A 352 4.65 30.48 7.31
CA GLY A 352 3.57 30.46 6.31
C GLY A 352 2.19 30.88 6.86
N SER A 353 1.32 31.35 5.96
CA SER A 353 0.00 31.93 6.29
C SER A 353 -1.20 31.15 5.72
N THR A 354 -0.96 30.19 4.84
CA THR A 354 -2.00 29.42 4.15
C THR A 354 -2.51 28.27 5.02
N VAL A 355 -3.80 28.35 5.35
CA VAL A 355 -4.53 27.31 6.08
C VAL A 355 -4.77 26.07 5.22
N ASP A 356 -4.86 24.91 5.88
CA ASP A 356 -5.20 23.65 5.24
C ASP A 356 -6.63 23.64 4.71
N LYS A 357 -6.88 22.75 3.74
CA LYS A 357 -8.18 22.51 3.11
C LYS A 357 -8.50 21.02 3.18
N THR A 358 -9.70 20.69 3.65
CA THR A 358 -10.11 19.32 4.01
C THR A 358 -11.60 19.09 3.69
N SER A 359 -11.97 19.12 2.41
CA SER A 359 -13.34 18.83 1.98
C SER A 359 -13.69 17.34 2.19
N GLY A 360 -14.82 17.08 2.87
CA GLY A 360 -15.33 15.75 3.15
C GLY A 360 -15.56 15.50 4.65
N ASP A 361 -15.30 14.27 5.10
CA ASP A 361 -15.46 13.85 6.51
C ASP A 361 -14.12 13.95 7.25
N ALA A 362 -13.93 15.01 8.02
CA ALA A 362 -12.80 15.19 8.91
C ALA A 362 -13.28 15.21 10.37
N ASP A 363 -12.83 14.25 11.17
CA ASP A 363 -13.17 14.19 12.59
C ASP A 363 -12.19 14.98 13.48
N ALA A 364 -12.50 15.01 14.78
CA ALA A 364 -11.71 15.74 15.78
C ALA A 364 -10.33 15.13 16.10
N SER A 365 -9.98 13.96 15.54
CA SER A 365 -8.67 13.34 15.77
C SER A 365 -7.53 14.02 15.00
N ASN A 366 -7.88 14.78 13.95
CA ASN A 366 -6.95 15.52 13.11
C ASN A 366 -6.43 16.79 13.80
N GLN A 367 -5.18 17.16 13.50
CA GLN A 367 -4.56 18.43 13.88
C GLN A 367 -4.15 19.18 12.62
N PHE A 368 -5.14 19.72 11.89
CA PHE A 368 -4.90 20.56 10.72
C PHE A 368 -4.44 21.96 11.09
N TRP A 369 -3.66 22.58 10.21
CA TRP A 369 -3.20 23.95 10.38
C TRP A 369 -4.31 24.93 9.99
N SER A 370 -4.84 25.62 10.99
CA SER A 370 -5.84 26.69 10.86
C SER A 370 -5.30 28.08 11.22
N GLY A 371 -3.97 28.24 11.21
CA GLY A 371 -3.27 29.43 11.71
C GLY A 371 -2.54 29.21 13.04
N ARG A 372 -2.66 28.01 13.62
CA ARG A 372 -1.93 27.60 14.83
C ARG A 372 -1.59 26.11 14.77
N ASN A 373 -0.43 25.74 15.32
CA ASN A 373 -0.02 24.35 15.45
C ASN A 373 -0.80 23.63 16.55
N GLY A 374 -1.12 22.36 16.30
CA GLY A 374 -1.58 21.43 17.33
C GLY A 374 -0.44 20.95 18.24
N SER A 375 -0.80 20.27 19.32
CA SER A 375 0.14 19.78 20.33
C SER A 375 1.18 18.79 19.80
N ARG A 376 0.84 18.01 18.75
CA ARG A 376 1.75 17.01 18.16
C ARG A 376 2.93 17.64 17.43
N CYS A 377 2.87 18.94 17.08
CA CYS A 377 3.92 19.60 16.32
C CYS A 377 5.25 19.75 17.07
N ALA A 378 5.24 19.69 18.41
CA ALA A 378 6.48 19.68 19.19
C ALA A 378 7.38 18.48 18.87
N THR A 379 6.79 17.36 18.41
CA THR A 379 7.51 16.14 18.02
C THR A 379 8.29 16.30 16.71
N TYR A 380 7.90 17.23 15.84
CA TYR A 380 8.46 17.39 14.50
C TYR A 380 9.38 18.61 14.40
N THR A 381 10.32 18.71 15.34
CA THR A 381 11.26 19.83 15.44
C THR A 381 12.70 19.40 15.17
N GLY A 382 13.52 20.31 14.65
CA GLY A 382 14.91 20.02 14.26
C GLY A 382 15.05 19.47 12.84
N ALA A 383 16.28 19.05 12.51
CA ALA A 383 16.59 18.54 11.18
C ALA A 383 15.93 17.18 10.94
N MET A 384 15.32 17.00 9.76
CA MET A 384 14.80 15.72 9.32
C MET A 384 15.95 14.83 8.83
N ALA A 385 15.96 13.57 9.22
CA ALA A 385 16.80 12.52 8.63
C ALA A 385 15.98 11.24 8.45
N TRP A 386 16.37 10.39 7.52
CA TRP A 386 15.68 9.12 7.25
C TRP A 386 16.66 7.99 6.92
N SER A 387 16.21 6.76 7.09
CA SER A 387 16.92 5.55 6.67
C SER A 387 15.95 4.38 6.50
N PHE A 388 16.37 3.33 5.80
CA PHE A 388 15.72 2.03 5.89
C PHE A 388 16.38 1.19 6.99
N SER A 389 15.59 0.65 7.90
CA SER A 389 16.06 -0.35 8.87
C SER A 389 16.50 -1.65 8.18
N GLY A 390 17.18 -2.54 8.92
CA GLY A 390 17.58 -3.84 8.38
C GLY A 390 16.43 -4.70 7.85
N SER A 391 15.22 -4.55 8.39
CA SER A 391 14.00 -5.21 7.88
C SER A 391 13.37 -4.52 6.68
N GLY A 392 13.88 -3.36 6.26
CA GLY A 392 13.34 -2.54 5.16
C GLY A 392 12.29 -1.53 5.58
N GLN A 393 11.92 -1.43 6.86
CA GLN A 393 11.00 -0.39 7.31
C GLN A 393 11.65 1.00 7.20
N LEU A 394 10.93 1.97 6.65
CA LEU A 394 11.33 3.38 6.67
C LEU A 394 11.33 3.93 8.10
N VAL A 395 12.44 4.55 8.49
CA VAL A 395 12.60 5.27 9.75
C VAL A 395 12.86 6.73 9.40
N VAL A 396 12.00 7.62 9.86
CA VAL A 396 12.19 9.08 9.76
C VAL A 396 12.44 9.62 11.17
N SER A 397 13.28 10.63 11.28
CA SER A 397 13.61 11.28 12.55
C SER A 397 13.64 12.79 12.40
N PHE A 398 13.32 13.50 13.48
CA PHE A 398 13.42 14.95 13.58
C PHE A 398 14.27 15.30 14.80
N GLY A 399 15.32 16.10 14.61
CA GLY A 399 16.27 16.43 15.68
C GLY A 399 16.96 15.20 16.26
N GLY A 400 17.13 14.13 15.46
CA GLY A 400 17.67 12.84 15.90
C GLY A 400 16.68 11.93 16.62
N THR A 401 15.43 12.36 16.85
CA THR A 401 14.39 11.53 17.47
C THR A 401 13.58 10.82 16.39
N PRO A 402 13.59 9.48 16.33
CA PRO A 402 12.76 8.74 15.39
C PRO A 402 11.27 9.03 15.61
N VAL A 403 10.61 9.47 14.56
CA VAL A 403 9.16 9.56 14.49
C VAL A 403 8.68 8.30 13.80
N VAL A 404 8.33 7.31 14.61
CA VAL A 404 7.66 6.12 14.09
C VAL A 404 6.25 6.58 13.71
N THR A 405 5.93 6.56 12.43
CA THR A 405 4.52 6.62 12.01
C THR A 405 3.83 5.49 12.75
N PRO A 406 2.83 5.77 13.62
CA PRO A 406 2.52 4.90 14.76
C PRO A 406 2.22 3.48 14.30
N ARG A 407 3.21 2.59 14.48
CA ARG A 407 2.96 1.17 14.66
C ARG A 407 2.71 1.00 16.15
N PRO A 408 1.62 0.35 16.60
CA PRO A 408 1.68 -0.31 17.88
C PRO A 408 2.81 -1.34 17.79
N THR A 409 3.97 -1.02 18.35
CA THR A 409 5.10 -1.95 18.47
C THR A 409 4.61 -3.18 19.23
N PRO A 410 4.85 -4.42 18.74
CA PRO A 410 4.75 -5.58 19.59
C PRO A 410 5.93 -5.52 20.57
N THR A 411 5.67 -5.09 21.82
CA THR A 411 6.65 -5.22 22.90
C THR A 411 6.87 -6.70 23.17
N THR A 412 8.07 -7.17 22.89
CA THR A 412 8.60 -8.44 23.36
C THR A 412 8.98 -8.33 24.85
N SER A 413 8.70 -9.42 25.58
CA SER A 413 9.11 -9.78 26.95
C SER A 413 8.35 -9.21 28.16
N SER A 414 7.49 -10.10 28.68
CA SER A 414 7.38 -10.55 30.08
C SER A 414 7.56 -9.55 31.23
N ALA A 415 6.44 -9.05 31.75
CA ALA A 415 6.05 -9.18 33.17
C ALA A 415 4.67 -8.54 33.34
N GLY A 416 3.69 -9.30 33.84
CA GLY A 416 2.39 -8.77 34.25
C GLY A 416 2.54 -7.85 35.47
N PRO A 417 1.59 -6.93 35.67
CA PRO A 417 0.74 -7.11 36.84
C PRO A 417 -0.74 -6.85 36.56
N THR A 418 -1.54 -7.84 36.92
CA THR A 418 -2.73 -7.74 37.78
C THR A 418 -3.69 -6.56 37.54
N ALA A 419 -4.79 -6.84 36.86
CA ALA A 419 -6.04 -6.13 37.05
C ALA A 419 -6.92 -6.92 38.02
N THR A 420 -7.39 -6.27 39.08
CA THR A 420 -8.54 -6.73 39.85
C THR A 420 -9.61 -5.66 39.75
N SER A 421 -10.71 -5.98 39.09
CA SER A 421 -11.98 -5.31 39.33
C SER A 421 -13.11 -6.32 39.07
N THR A 422 -13.69 -6.79 40.16
CA THR A 422 -14.91 -7.60 40.18
C THR A 422 -16.10 -6.66 40.07
N ALA A 423 -16.98 -6.90 39.11
CA ALA A 423 -18.30 -6.28 39.05
C ALA A 423 -19.29 -7.04 39.92
N THR A 424 -20.23 -6.35 40.55
CA THR A 424 -21.45 -6.95 41.08
C THR A 424 -22.62 -6.01 40.78
N SER A 425 -23.65 -6.58 40.17
CA SER A 425 -24.92 -5.94 39.80
C SER A 425 -25.92 -5.98 40.95
N THR A 426 -26.83 -5.02 40.99
CA THR A 426 -28.20 -5.21 41.48
C THR A 426 -29.15 -4.20 40.85
N SER A 427 -30.36 -4.68 40.53
CA SER A 427 -31.49 -3.95 39.95
C SER A 427 -32.27 -3.12 40.99
N THR A 428 -33.00 -2.08 40.56
CA THR A 428 -34.39 -1.80 40.99
C THR A 428 -35.07 -0.65 40.21
N THR A 429 -36.28 -0.95 39.69
CA THR A 429 -37.54 -0.14 39.64
C THR A 429 -37.66 1.24 38.93
N LYS A 430 -38.64 1.30 38.00
CA LYS A 430 -39.39 2.43 37.37
C LYS A 430 -40.39 3.09 38.39
N PRO A 431 -40.95 4.35 38.33
CA PRO A 431 -41.73 5.06 37.24
C PRO A 431 -41.71 6.64 37.22
N PRO A 432 -42.61 7.38 36.48
CA PRO A 432 -42.98 7.40 35.05
C PRO A 432 -43.02 8.83 34.37
N THR A 433 -43.41 8.86 33.08
CA THR A 433 -44.06 9.96 32.26
C THR A 433 -43.22 11.17 31.81
N THR A 434 -43.15 11.53 30.52
CA THR A 434 -44.26 12.17 29.76
C THR A 434 -44.07 12.10 28.23
N THR A 435 -45.20 12.16 27.54
CA THR A 435 -45.46 12.07 26.09
C THR A 435 -45.11 13.36 25.33
N THR A 436 -44.62 13.25 24.09
CA THR A 436 -45.05 14.16 23.00
C THR A 436 -44.83 13.52 21.63
N THR A 437 -45.91 13.47 20.88
CA THR A 437 -46.09 12.97 19.52
C THR A 437 -45.94 14.11 18.50
N THR A 438 -45.18 13.91 17.42
CA THR A 438 -45.44 14.57 16.12
C THR A 438 -44.98 13.70 14.94
N THR A 439 -45.98 13.06 14.32
CA THR A 439 -46.25 12.96 12.86
C THR A 439 -45.13 12.65 11.85
N LYS A 440 -45.21 11.45 11.25
CA LYS A 440 -44.60 11.00 9.98
C LYS A 440 -45.51 11.35 8.78
N PRO A 441 -44.96 11.75 7.61
CA PRO A 441 -45.20 11.00 6.36
C PRO A 441 -43.97 11.01 5.40
N PRO A 442 -44.01 10.34 4.24
CA PRO A 442 -44.08 8.91 3.98
C PRO A 442 -42.76 8.34 3.41
N THR A 443 -42.71 7.02 3.36
CA THR A 443 -41.66 6.14 2.82
C THR A 443 -41.14 6.58 1.44
N ALA A 444 -39.84 6.87 1.36
CA ALA A 444 -39.07 6.80 0.11
C ALA A 444 -38.16 5.56 0.19
N THR A 445 -38.46 4.59 -0.68
CA THR A 445 -37.64 3.41 -0.93
C THR A 445 -36.25 3.87 -1.36
N THR A 446 -35.26 3.74 -0.48
CA THR A 446 -33.86 4.00 -0.83
C THR A 446 -33.22 2.66 -1.14
N THR A 447 -33.10 2.37 -2.43
CA THR A 447 -32.24 1.30 -2.95
C THR A 447 -30.80 1.61 -2.55
N THR A 448 -30.25 0.81 -1.62
CA THR A 448 -28.85 0.82 -1.25
C THR A 448 -28.01 0.31 -2.42
N SER A 449 -27.26 1.21 -3.06
CA SER A 449 -26.19 0.87 -4.00
C SER A 449 -24.89 0.65 -3.22
N THR A 450 -24.41 -0.59 -3.17
CA THR A 450 -23.12 -0.97 -2.57
C THR A 450 -22.09 -1.25 -3.67
N THR A 451 -20.94 -0.58 -3.56
CA THR A 451 -19.82 -0.62 -4.52
C THR A 451 -18.78 -1.64 -4.07
N ALA A 452 -18.28 -2.50 -4.97
CA ALA A 452 -17.19 -3.42 -4.62
C ALA A 452 -16.37 -3.95 -5.82
N GLY A 453 -15.12 -4.39 -5.55
CA GLY A 453 -14.27 -5.24 -6.40
C GLY A 453 -12.84 -5.45 -5.83
N PRO A 454 -11.98 -6.36 -6.38
CA PRO A 454 -12.19 -7.13 -7.61
C PRO A 454 -11.80 -8.64 -7.56
N GLY A 455 -12.47 -9.40 -8.42
CA GLY A 455 -12.30 -10.84 -8.68
C GLY A 455 -13.63 -11.57 -8.85
N GLY A 456 -14.69 -10.95 -8.35
CA GLY A 456 -16.10 -11.24 -8.58
C GLY A 456 -16.87 -9.95 -8.36
N THR A 457 -18.11 -9.85 -8.83
CA THR A 457 -19.04 -8.86 -8.27
C THR A 457 -19.06 -9.11 -6.76
N SER A 458 -18.57 -8.19 -5.92
CA SER A 458 -18.73 -8.42 -4.49
C SER A 458 -20.19 -8.21 -4.16
N LEU A 459 -20.85 -9.31 -3.84
CA LEU A 459 -22.28 -9.35 -3.59
C LEU A 459 -22.62 -8.99 -2.15
N PHE A 460 -21.64 -9.07 -1.24
CA PHE A 460 -21.87 -8.91 0.18
C PHE A 460 -20.59 -8.54 0.92
N ALA A 461 -20.73 -7.52 1.75
CA ALA A 461 -19.74 -7.14 2.73
C ALA A 461 -20.48 -6.74 4.01
N ASP A 462 -19.89 -7.06 5.16
CA ASP A 462 -20.41 -6.69 6.46
C ASP A 462 -19.25 -6.52 7.44
N ASP A 463 -19.07 -5.30 7.93
CA ASP A 463 -18.09 -4.91 8.95
C ASP A 463 -18.74 -4.76 10.34
N PHE A 464 -20.05 -5.04 10.46
CA PHE A 464 -20.85 -4.94 11.67
C PHE A 464 -20.71 -3.60 12.43
N ALA A 465 -20.22 -2.55 11.77
CA ALA A 465 -19.94 -1.25 12.37
C ALA A 465 -21.22 -0.43 12.59
N ASP A 466 -22.29 -0.77 11.86
CA ASP A 466 -23.64 -0.26 12.06
C ASP A 466 -24.31 -0.82 13.33
N GLY A 467 -23.71 -1.84 13.94
CA GLY A 467 -24.16 -2.41 15.21
C GLY A 467 -25.28 -3.44 15.07
N ASP A 468 -25.58 -3.92 13.86
CA ASP A 468 -26.59 -4.94 13.63
C ASP A 468 -26.10 -6.09 12.74
N SER A 469 -26.89 -7.16 12.66
CA SER A 469 -26.60 -8.35 11.83
C SER A 469 -27.63 -8.52 10.72
N SER A 470 -28.13 -7.42 10.17
CA SER A 470 -29.12 -7.43 9.09
C SER A 470 -28.58 -8.21 7.89
N GLY A 471 -29.37 -9.13 7.35
CA GLY A 471 -28.95 -9.99 6.24
C GLY A 471 -28.28 -11.30 6.66
N TRP A 472 -28.11 -11.55 7.97
CA TRP A 472 -27.66 -12.85 8.50
C TRP A 472 -28.82 -13.70 9.03
N THR A 473 -28.78 -15.00 8.73
CA THR A 473 -29.63 -16.02 9.36
C THR A 473 -28.76 -16.90 10.25
N THR A 474 -29.12 -16.98 11.52
CA THR A 474 -28.42 -17.81 12.51
C THR A 474 -29.04 -19.20 12.64
N GLY A 475 -28.21 -20.23 12.69
CA GLY A 475 -28.56 -21.62 12.96
C GLY A 475 -27.87 -22.11 14.23
N GLY A 476 -28.65 -22.29 15.29
CA GLY A 476 -28.12 -22.62 16.62
C GLY A 476 -27.29 -21.51 17.26
N GLY A 477 -27.02 -21.66 18.56
CA GLY A 477 -26.14 -20.77 19.31
C GLY A 477 -26.75 -19.44 19.77
N THR A 478 -25.87 -18.57 20.29
CA THR A 478 -26.22 -17.22 20.73
C THR A 478 -25.34 -16.24 19.97
N TRP A 479 -25.97 -15.46 19.09
CA TRP A 479 -25.31 -14.53 18.19
C TRP A 479 -25.74 -13.10 18.50
N ALA A 480 -24.79 -12.19 18.60
CA ALA A 480 -25.06 -10.77 18.82
C ALA A 480 -23.93 -9.90 18.27
N VAL A 481 -24.30 -8.75 17.71
CA VAL A 481 -23.31 -7.74 17.29
C VAL A 481 -22.96 -6.86 18.48
N GLY A 482 -21.66 -6.67 18.69
CA GLY A 482 -21.14 -5.82 19.75
C GLY A 482 -19.67 -5.48 19.51
N ALA A 483 -19.31 -4.22 19.77
CA ALA A 483 -17.99 -3.68 19.50
C ALA A 483 -17.52 -3.87 18.03
N GLY A 484 -18.45 -3.69 17.08
CA GLY A 484 -18.16 -3.78 15.65
C GLY A 484 -17.91 -5.21 15.14
N ALA A 485 -18.40 -6.25 15.82
CA ALA A 485 -18.22 -7.62 15.36
C ALA A 485 -19.41 -8.50 15.74
N LEU A 486 -19.71 -9.48 14.89
CA LEU A 486 -20.69 -10.54 15.16
C LEU A 486 -20.08 -11.58 16.11
N GLY A 487 -20.52 -11.58 17.36
CA GLY A 487 -20.08 -12.51 18.39
C GLY A 487 -20.96 -13.77 18.48
N GLN A 488 -20.34 -14.91 18.77
CA GLN A 488 -20.97 -16.17 19.13
C GLN A 488 -20.49 -16.59 20.53
N SER A 489 -21.42 -16.94 21.42
CA SER A 489 -21.11 -17.27 22.82
C SER A 489 -21.64 -18.61 23.34
N ALA A 490 -22.30 -19.42 22.51
CA ALA A 490 -22.92 -20.68 22.93
C ALA A 490 -22.07 -21.92 22.59
N ALA A 491 -22.24 -23.00 23.36
CA ALA A 491 -21.65 -24.30 23.03
C ALA A 491 -22.41 -25.01 21.88
N GLY A 492 -21.80 -26.04 21.30
CA GLY A 492 -22.37 -26.82 20.18
C GLY A 492 -21.94 -26.34 18.78
N THR A 493 -22.42 -27.04 17.75
CA THR A 493 -22.22 -26.66 16.34
C THR A 493 -23.21 -25.56 15.97
N THR A 494 -22.70 -24.39 15.58
CA THR A 494 -23.52 -23.23 15.26
C THR A 494 -22.98 -22.52 14.03
N ALA A 495 -23.85 -21.86 13.27
CA ALA A 495 -23.46 -21.08 12.10
C ALA A 495 -24.33 -19.84 11.95
N ALA A 496 -23.76 -18.76 11.42
CA ALA A 496 -24.50 -17.64 10.87
C ALA A 496 -24.19 -17.58 9.36
N VAL A 497 -25.22 -17.50 8.53
CA VAL A 497 -25.09 -17.48 7.07
C VAL A 497 -25.74 -16.24 6.47
N ALA A 498 -25.16 -15.74 5.40
CA ALA A 498 -25.65 -14.58 4.65
C ALA A 498 -25.68 -14.87 3.15
N GLY A 499 -26.44 -14.07 2.41
CA GLY A 499 -26.53 -14.16 0.95
C GLY A 499 -27.52 -15.19 0.41
N SER A 500 -27.36 -15.57 -0.86
CA SER A 500 -28.28 -16.45 -1.58
C SER A 500 -27.77 -17.90 -1.68
N ALA A 501 -28.71 -18.86 -1.63
CA ALA A 501 -28.42 -20.27 -1.88
C ALA A 501 -27.96 -20.56 -3.32
N ALA A 502 -28.16 -19.63 -4.25
CA ALA A 502 -27.72 -19.75 -5.64
C ALA A 502 -26.25 -19.32 -5.85
N TRP A 503 -25.57 -18.80 -4.83
CA TRP A 503 -24.22 -18.26 -5.01
C TRP A 503 -23.16 -19.34 -5.26
N THR A 504 -22.35 -19.11 -6.30
CA THR A 504 -21.10 -19.83 -6.57
C THR A 504 -19.92 -19.05 -6.00
N ALA A 505 -19.99 -18.69 -4.71
CA ALA A 505 -18.96 -17.88 -4.05
C ALA A 505 -17.55 -18.46 -4.31
N THR A 506 -16.66 -17.61 -4.82
CA THR A 506 -15.29 -17.98 -5.19
C THR A 506 -14.26 -17.52 -4.18
N ASP A 507 -14.56 -16.49 -3.38
CA ASP A 507 -13.65 -15.94 -2.37
C ASP A 507 -14.47 -15.42 -1.18
N VAL A 508 -14.34 -16.07 -0.01
CA VAL A 508 -14.97 -15.65 1.24
C VAL A 508 -13.86 -15.31 2.23
N ARG A 509 -13.89 -14.10 2.78
CA ARG A 509 -12.90 -13.60 3.74
C ARG A 509 -13.60 -13.13 5.00
N VAL A 510 -12.95 -13.35 6.13
CA VAL A 510 -13.42 -12.88 7.44
C VAL A 510 -12.24 -12.63 8.36
N THR A 511 -12.29 -11.57 9.14
CA THR A 511 -11.47 -11.37 10.33
C THR A 511 -12.14 -12.10 11.49
N ALA A 512 -11.54 -13.20 11.96
CA ALA A 512 -12.07 -13.98 13.07
C ALA A 512 -11.21 -13.80 14.32
N THR A 513 -11.84 -13.68 15.49
CA THR A 513 -11.19 -13.73 16.80
C THR A 513 -11.71 -14.93 17.56
N ASN A 514 -10.85 -15.92 17.84
CA ASN A 514 -11.20 -17.03 18.71
C ASN A 514 -11.24 -16.54 20.17
N LYS A 515 -12.43 -16.30 20.72
CA LYS A 515 -12.62 -15.79 22.10
C LYS A 515 -12.51 -16.89 23.17
N GLY A 516 -12.42 -18.13 22.71
CA GLY A 516 -12.07 -19.31 23.50
C GLY A 516 -13.04 -20.45 23.22
N VAL A 517 -12.51 -21.62 22.88
CA VAL A 517 -12.70 -22.91 23.57
C VAL A 517 -11.56 -23.84 23.12
N ALA A 518 -11.01 -24.63 24.06
CA ALA A 518 -9.95 -25.62 23.85
C ALA A 518 -10.39 -27.01 24.36
N GLY A 519 -11.61 -27.42 23.99
CA GLY A 519 -12.10 -28.79 24.21
C GLY A 519 -11.87 -29.64 22.96
N SER A 520 -11.85 -30.97 23.14
CA SER A 520 -11.74 -31.91 22.01
C SER A 520 -12.84 -31.65 20.97
N GLY A 521 -12.45 -31.46 19.71
CA GLY A 521 -13.33 -31.15 18.59
C GLY A 521 -13.77 -29.69 18.45
N SER A 522 -13.20 -28.72 19.17
CA SER A 522 -13.57 -27.31 19.03
C SER A 522 -13.23 -26.76 17.63
N ALA A 523 -14.00 -25.81 17.10
CA ALA A 523 -13.66 -25.15 15.83
C ALA A 523 -14.17 -23.71 15.71
N VAL A 524 -13.38 -22.85 15.05
CA VAL A 524 -13.81 -21.54 14.51
C VAL A 524 -13.63 -21.57 13.00
N SER A 525 -14.69 -21.27 12.24
CA SER A 525 -14.73 -21.55 10.81
C SER A 525 -15.31 -20.41 9.97
N VAL A 526 -14.77 -20.28 8.76
CA VAL A 526 -15.44 -19.58 7.65
C VAL A 526 -16.06 -20.60 6.70
N LEU A 527 -17.26 -20.31 6.21
CA LEU A 527 -18.09 -21.22 5.42
C LEU A 527 -18.29 -20.69 4.00
N ALA A 528 -18.26 -21.59 3.02
CA ALA A 528 -18.58 -21.29 1.63
C ALA A 528 -19.54 -22.35 1.07
N ARG A 529 -20.39 -21.91 0.12
CA ARG A 529 -21.39 -22.74 -0.56
C ARG A 529 -22.30 -23.51 0.41
N ALA A 530 -22.74 -22.85 1.49
CA ALA A 530 -23.64 -23.43 2.47
C ALA A 530 -25.07 -23.59 1.92
N GLN A 531 -25.45 -24.85 1.66
CA GLN A 531 -26.78 -25.22 1.19
C GLN A 531 -27.76 -25.34 2.35
N SER A 532 -27.30 -25.89 3.47
CA SER A 532 -28.03 -26.05 4.72
C SER A 532 -27.08 -25.91 5.92
N ALA A 533 -27.62 -26.03 7.14
CA ALA A 533 -26.81 -26.12 8.35
C ALA A 533 -25.95 -27.41 8.42
N THR A 534 -26.14 -28.35 7.50
CA THR A 534 -25.50 -29.67 7.48
C THR A 534 -24.75 -29.98 6.18
N SER A 535 -24.75 -29.07 5.20
CA SER A 535 -24.08 -29.26 3.90
C SER A 535 -23.38 -27.97 3.44
N TYR A 536 -22.04 -27.94 3.51
CA TYR A 536 -21.18 -26.77 3.21
C TYR A 536 -19.69 -27.14 3.09
N TYR A 537 -18.87 -26.22 2.56
CA TYR A 537 -17.42 -26.24 2.77
C TYR A 537 -17.01 -25.32 3.91
N ALA A 538 -15.98 -25.70 4.66
CA ALA A 538 -15.45 -24.93 5.77
C ALA A 538 -13.92 -24.90 5.77
N LEU A 539 -13.35 -23.75 6.12
CA LEU A 539 -11.99 -23.65 6.63
C LEU A 539 -12.07 -23.49 8.14
N ALA A 540 -11.68 -24.52 8.87
CA ALA A 540 -11.85 -24.63 10.30
C ALA A 540 -10.50 -24.61 11.02
N LEU A 541 -10.36 -23.71 11.99
CA LEU A 541 -9.30 -23.79 12.99
C LEU A 541 -9.77 -24.66 14.13
N ARG A 542 -9.02 -25.71 14.46
CA ARG A 542 -9.44 -26.70 15.46
C ARG A 542 -8.54 -26.74 16.69
N ASP A 543 -9.06 -27.39 17.72
CA ASP A 543 -8.24 -27.93 18.79
C ASP A 543 -7.15 -28.86 18.21
N ALA A 544 -6.01 -28.99 18.89
CA ALA A 544 -4.77 -29.63 18.41
C ALA A 544 -3.87 -28.81 17.46
N ASN A 545 -4.07 -27.49 17.37
CA ASN A 545 -3.21 -26.59 16.58
C ASN A 545 -3.18 -26.98 15.09
N VAL A 546 -4.36 -27.24 14.52
CA VAL A 546 -4.51 -27.55 13.10
C VAL A 546 -5.52 -26.62 12.45
N VAL A 547 -5.25 -26.29 11.20
CA VAL A 547 -6.21 -25.72 10.27
C VAL A 547 -6.61 -26.82 9.30
N GLU A 548 -7.91 -26.98 9.08
CA GLU A 548 -8.46 -28.01 8.22
C GLU A 548 -9.41 -27.40 7.20
N LEU A 549 -9.21 -27.78 5.95
CA LEU A 549 -10.20 -27.62 4.91
C LEU A 549 -11.14 -28.81 4.97
N ARG A 550 -12.44 -28.56 5.13
CA ARG A 550 -13.46 -29.58 5.36
C ARG A 550 -14.61 -29.47 4.37
N LYS A 551 -15.19 -30.63 4.09
CA LYS A 551 -16.50 -30.77 3.48
C LYS A 551 -17.47 -31.34 4.52
N VAL A 552 -18.65 -30.75 4.63
CA VAL A 552 -19.77 -31.30 5.39
C VAL A 552 -20.88 -31.60 4.41
N VAL A 553 -21.42 -32.82 4.44
CA VAL A 553 -22.59 -33.24 3.64
C VAL A 553 -23.48 -34.08 4.54
N ASP A 554 -24.74 -33.68 4.68
CA ASP A 554 -25.73 -34.34 5.54
C ASP A 554 -25.24 -34.56 6.97
N GLY A 555 -24.48 -33.59 7.49
CA GLY A 555 -23.93 -33.59 8.84
C GLY A 555 -22.63 -34.40 8.98
N LYS A 556 -22.23 -35.15 7.96
CA LYS A 556 -20.95 -35.88 7.94
C LYS A 556 -19.82 -34.94 7.54
N SER A 557 -18.87 -34.74 8.44
CA SER A 557 -17.69 -33.90 8.20
C SER A 557 -16.48 -34.71 7.76
N THR A 558 -15.89 -34.35 6.63
CA THR A 558 -14.70 -34.96 6.02
C THR A 558 -13.58 -33.93 5.91
N VAL A 559 -12.37 -34.29 6.35
CA VAL A 559 -11.16 -33.47 6.15
C VAL A 559 -10.65 -33.68 4.73
N LEU A 560 -10.50 -32.59 3.98
CA LEU A 560 -9.96 -32.59 2.62
C LEU A 560 -8.45 -32.28 2.60
N ALA A 561 -8.01 -31.39 3.49
CA ALA A 561 -6.60 -31.06 3.70
C ALA A 561 -6.41 -30.50 5.10
N SER A 562 -5.22 -30.68 5.67
CA SER A 562 -4.86 -30.14 6.99
C SER A 562 -3.43 -29.61 7.00
N ALA A 563 -3.18 -28.63 7.87
CA ALA A 563 -1.85 -28.10 8.13
C ALA A 563 -1.72 -27.70 9.61
N PRO A 564 -0.51 -27.72 10.19
CA PRO A 564 -0.30 -27.21 11.54
C PRO A 564 -0.55 -25.69 11.58
N PHE A 565 -1.40 -25.25 12.50
CA PHE A 565 -1.64 -23.85 12.78
C PHE A 565 -2.12 -23.66 14.23
N LYS A 566 -1.33 -22.95 15.03
CA LYS A 566 -1.70 -22.60 16.41
C LYS A 566 -2.34 -21.21 16.44
N ALA A 567 -3.66 -21.16 16.56
CA ALA A 567 -4.39 -19.91 16.75
C ALA A 567 -4.20 -19.40 18.19
N ALA A 568 -3.78 -18.15 18.34
CA ALA A 568 -3.75 -17.50 19.64
C ALA A 568 -5.19 -17.13 20.08
N THR A 569 -5.56 -17.51 21.30
CA THR A 569 -6.84 -17.09 21.90
C THR A 569 -6.88 -15.57 22.06
N ASN A 570 -8.05 -14.97 21.84
CA ASN A 570 -8.30 -13.53 21.91
C ASN A 570 -7.41 -12.70 20.97
N LYS A 571 -6.94 -13.29 19.87
CA LYS A 571 -6.27 -12.57 18.78
C LYS A 571 -7.07 -12.72 17.51
N ALA A 572 -7.26 -11.58 16.82
CA ALA A 572 -7.86 -11.55 15.50
C ALA A 572 -6.88 -12.15 14.48
N PHE A 573 -7.41 -12.90 13.54
CA PHE A 573 -6.67 -13.44 12.40
C PHE A 573 -7.60 -13.49 11.19
N ALA A 574 -7.03 -13.28 10.00
CA ALA A 574 -7.79 -13.39 8.76
C ALA A 574 -7.94 -14.87 8.37
N LEU A 575 -9.18 -15.31 8.15
CA LEU A 575 -9.49 -16.56 7.45
C LEU A 575 -9.97 -16.23 6.04
N ARG A 576 -9.48 -17.00 5.07
CA ARG A 576 -9.93 -16.89 3.68
C ARG A 576 -10.13 -18.26 3.07
N LEU A 577 -11.35 -18.52 2.60
CA LEU A 577 -11.73 -19.72 1.88
C LEU A 577 -12.08 -19.36 0.44
N VAL A 578 -11.29 -19.89 -0.50
CA VAL A 578 -11.50 -19.72 -1.94
C VAL A 578 -12.02 -21.02 -2.52
N VAL A 579 -13.08 -20.95 -3.32
CA VAL A 579 -13.71 -22.12 -3.97
C VAL A 579 -13.90 -21.84 -5.46
N LYS A 580 -12.87 -22.09 -6.28
CA LYS A 580 -12.86 -21.82 -7.72
C LYS A 580 -13.04 -23.12 -8.52
N GLY A 581 -14.18 -23.25 -9.18
CA GLY A 581 -14.57 -24.53 -9.79
C GLY A 581 -14.63 -25.63 -8.72
N THR A 582 -13.77 -26.63 -8.87
CA THR A 582 -13.56 -27.73 -7.92
C THR A 582 -12.34 -27.55 -7.02
N THR A 583 -11.57 -26.47 -7.18
CA THR A 583 -10.38 -26.20 -6.37
C THR A 583 -10.74 -25.38 -5.13
N LEU A 584 -10.32 -25.85 -3.97
CA LEU A 584 -10.51 -25.22 -2.68
C LEU A 584 -9.15 -24.85 -2.08
N THR A 585 -8.98 -23.60 -1.64
CA THR A 585 -7.77 -23.19 -0.91
C THR A 585 -8.13 -22.44 0.35
N GLY A 586 -7.45 -22.76 1.45
CA GLY A 586 -7.59 -22.11 2.74
C GLY A 586 -6.35 -21.30 3.10
N SER A 587 -6.55 -20.05 3.50
CA SER A 587 -5.47 -19.17 3.99
C SER A 587 -5.75 -18.68 5.40
N VAL A 588 -4.69 -18.54 6.19
CA VAL A 588 -4.72 -17.94 7.52
C VAL A 588 -3.68 -16.83 7.60
N GLY A 589 -4.07 -15.65 8.08
CA GLY A 589 -3.17 -14.49 8.18
C GLY A 589 -2.60 -14.03 6.82
N GLY A 590 -3.33 -14.26 5.73
CA GLY A 590 -2.92 -13.94 4.36
C GLY A 590 -2.04 -14.98 3.67
N THR A 591 -1.63 -16.05 4.36
CA THR A 591 -0.82 -17.14 3.78
C THR A 591 -1.70 -18.35 3.47
N GLN A 592 -1.62 -18.89 2.26
CA GLN A 592 -2.28 -20.15 1.92
C GLN A 592 -1.59 -21.30 2.67
N VAL A 593 -2.37 -22.07 3.42
CA VAL A 593 -1.86 -23.14 4.28
C VAL A 593 -2.42 -24.52 3.92
N VAL A 594 -3.57 -24.58 3.26
CA VAL A 594 -4.21 -25.83 2.81
C VAL A 594 -4.83 -25.68 1.42
N SER A 595 -4.85 -26.77 0.65
CA SER A 595 -5.47 -26.85 -0.67
C SER A 595 -6.04 -28.24 -0.92
N ALA A 596 -7.18 -28.34 -1.57
CA ALA A 596 -7.77 -29.61 -2.00
C ALA A 596 -8.63 -29.44 -3.25
N THR A 597 -9.04 -30.56 -3.86
CA THR A 597 -9.98 -30.58 -4.99
C THR A 597 -11.24 -31.36 -4.58
N ASP A 598 -12.40 -30.73 -4.65
CA ASP A 598 -13.70 -31.35 -4.36
C ASP A 598 -14.83 -30.64 -5.13
N ALA A 599 -15.77 -31.41 -5.67
CA ALA A 599 -16.88 -30.92 -6.50
C ALA A 599 -18.27 -31.12 -5.88
N THR A 600 -18.34 -31.63 -4.65
CA THR A 600 -19.59 -32.13 -4.05
C THR A 600 -20.60 -31.02 -3.76
N VAL A 601 -20.12 -29.86 -3.29
CA VAL A 601 -20.96 -28.71 -2.97
C VAL A 601 -20.80 -27.63 -4.05
N ALA A 602 -21.79 -27.51 -4.94
CA ALA A 602 -21.69 -26.70 -6.15
C ALA A 602 -21.96 -25.20 -5.93
N ALA A 603 -22.94 -24.87 -5.09
CA ALA A 603 -23.38 -23.50 -4.79
C ALA A 603 -24.04 -23.44 -3.40
N GLY A 604 -24.12 -22.25 -2.82
CA GLY A 604 -24.79 -22.00 -1.55
C GLY A 604 -24.38 -20.67 -0.93
N ARG A 605 -24.99 -20.35 0.21
CA ARG A 605 -24.69 -19.17 1.01
C ARG A 605 -23.25 -19.14 1.50
N VAL A 606 -22.87 -18.03 2.11
CA VAL A 606 -21.60 -17.88 2.83
C VAL A 606 -21.89 -17.74 4.30
N GLY A 607 -20.88 -17.91 5.15
CA GLY A 607 -21.10 -17.71 6.56
C GLY A 607 -19.88 -17.90 7.44
N VAL A 608 -20.16 -17.87 8.73
CA VAL A 608 -19.20 -18.11 9.80
C VAL A 608 -19.79 -19.14 10.75
N GLY A 609 -18.94 -19.90 11.43
CA GLY A 609 -19.43 -20.95 12.31
C GLY A 609 -18.47 -21.27 13.44
N THR A 610 -19.03 -21.84 14.49
CA THR A 610 -18.28 -22.40 15.60
C THR A 610 -18.74 -23.83 15.87
N ASN A 611 -17.83 -24.65 16.39
CA ASN A 611 -18.20 -25.93 16.99
C ASN A 611 -17.62 -25.98 18.39
N ASN A 612 -18.47 -26.03 19.41
CA ASN A 612 -18.04 -25.97 20.81
C ASN A 612 -17.01 -24.86 21.03
N ALA A 613 -17.15 -23.70 20.39
CA ALA A 613 -16.20 -22.59 20.45
C ALA A 613 -16.92 -21.25 20.53
N THR A 614 -16.34 -20.28 21.22
CA THR A 614 -16.78 -18.88 21.19
C THR A 614 -15.85 -18.06 20.29
N ALA A 615 -16.43 -17.17 19.50
CA ALA A 615 -15.68 -16.36 18.55
C ALA A 615 -16.36 -15.02 18.29
N SER A 616 -15.63 -14.07 17.70
CA SER A 616 -16.25 -12.97 16.96
C SER A 616 -15.71 -12.90 15.55
N PHE A 617 -16.55 -12.37 14.68
CA PHE A 617 -16.31 -12.26 13.25
C PHE A 617 -16.55 -10.82 12.81
N ASP A 618 -15.65 -10.31 11.98
CA ASP A 618 -15.60 -8.94 11.49
C ASP A 618 -15.05 -8.95 10.05
N ASP A 619 -15.19 -7.84 9.32
CA ASP A 619 -14.71 -7.64 7.95
C ASP A 619 -15.10 -8.78 6.98
N VAL A 620 -16.36 -9.24 7.01
CA VAL A 620 -16.82 -10.30 6.11
C VAL A 620 -16.91 -9.75 4.70
N THR A 621 -16.20 -10.36 3.74
CA THR A 621 -16.26 -9.96 2.32
C THR A 621 -16.36 -11.17 1.40
N VAL A 622 -17.18 -11.04 0.35
CA VAL A 622 -17.57 -12.17 -0.52
C VAL A 622 -17.51 -11.78 -1.99
N ASN A 623 -16.82 -12.58 -2.79
CA ASN A 623 -16.86 -12.52 -4.25
C ASN A 623 -17.49 -13.80 -4.83
N VAL A 624 -18.27 -13.68 -5.90
CA VAL A 624 -18.75 -14.82 -6.73
C VAL A 624 -17.98 -14.92 -8.04
N ALA A 625 -18.07 -16.06 -8.73
CA ALA A 625 -17.49 -16.24 -10.06
C ALA A 625 -18.09 -15.28 -11.10
#